data_AF-A0A832JXW8-F1
#
_entry.id   AF-A0A832JXW8-F1
#
_cell.length_a   1.000
_cell.length_b   1.000
_cell.length_c   1.000
_cell.angle_alpha   90.00
_cell.angle_beta   90.00
_cell.angle_gamma   90.00
#
_symmetry.space_group_name_H-M   'P 1'
#
loop_
_entity.id
_entity.type
_entity.pdbx_description
1 polymer ?
#
loop_
_entity_poly.entity_id
_entity_poly.type
_entity_poly.pdbx_seq_one_letter_code
_entity_poly.pdbx_strand_id
1 'polypeptide(L)'
;MGAREMVYEASEDTWLLEDALLKLDWSGLAVDVGCGGGYITLTLLKRGGEVVAIDVSEEAARVTAGRSAQSAWRLHIIVCDGLAALRPTGRVSVIACNPPYLPAEEPADRAVDGGPSGAEFSLQLISQARPFLEKGARLVLITSSRGREDAILEACENNCLRAEVLGSRRLFFEELHCYLVLRRDTRSGQVGDL
;
A
#
# COMPACT_ATOMS: atom_id res chain seq x y z
N MET A 1 24.25 -7.34 14.77
CA MET A 1 24.45 -7.63 13.33
C MET A 1 23.38 -6.82 12.61
N GLY A 2 23.72 -5.91 11.69
CA GLY A 2 22.72 -5.03 11.06
C GLY A 2 21.72 -5.83 10.20
N ALA A 3 20.48 -5.36 10.11
CA ALA A 3 19.47 -5.93 9.23
C ALA A 3 19.98 -5.99 7.78
N ARG A 4 19.65 -7.06 7.04
CA ARG A 4 20.02 -7.16 5.63
C ARG A 4 19.02 -6.39 4.78
N GLU A 5 19.53 -5.61 3.84
CA GLU A 5 18.73 -4.95 2.81
C GLU A 5 18.62 -5.93 1.63
N MET A 6 17.57 -6.74 1.62
CA MET A 6 17.26 -7.66 0.53
C MET A 6 16.04 -7.12 -0.21
N VAL A 7 16.10 -7.14 -1.55
CA VAL A 7 14.95 -6.79 -2.36
C VAL A 7 13.94 -7.93 -2.28
N TYR A 8 12.71 -7.59 -1.89
CA TYR A 8 11.63 -8.56 -1.75
C TYR A 8 11.32 -9.28 -3.06
N GLU A 9 11.28 -10.61 -3.02
CA GLU A 9 10.79 -11.44 -4.13
C GLU A 9 9.28 -11.63 -4.01
N ALA A 10 8.58 -11.62 -5.14
CA ALA A 10 7.12 -11.74 -5.14
C ALA A 10 6.67 -13.09 -4.57
N SER A 11 5.79 -13.03 -3.57
CA SER A 11 5.14 -14.21 -2.99
C SER A 11 3.62 -14.07 -3.03
N GLU A 12 2.91 -14.94 -2.31
CA GLU A 12 1.46 -15.04 -2.29
C GLU A 12 0.73 -13.73 -1.98
N ASP A 13 1.33 -12.84 -1.20
CA ASP A 13 0.86 -11.49 -0.87
C ASP A 13 0.87 -10.54 -2.07
N THR A 14 1.94 -10.60 -2.87
CA THR A 14 2.15 -9.80 -4.07
C THR A 14 1.11 -10.16 -5.12
N TRP A 15 0.87 -11.47 -5.28
CA TRP A 15 -0.13 -11.97 -6.22
C TRP A 15 -1.55 -11.65 -5.76
N LEU A 16 -1.81 -11.68 -4.45
CA LEU A 16 -3.11 -11.25 -3.90
C LEU A 16 -3.37 -9.76 -4.17
N LEU A 17 -2.36 -8.90 -3.98
CA LEU A 17 -2.44 -7.48 -4.29
C LEU A 17 -2.61 -7.23 -5.79
N GLU A 18 -1.84 -7.92 -6.63
CA GLU A 18 -1.99 -7.87 -8.08
C GLU A 18 -3.42 -8.24 -8.50
N ASP A 19 -3.98 -9.35 -8.00
CA ASP A 19 -5.34 -9.77 -8.32
C ASP A 19 -6.41 -8.76 -7.92
N ALA A 20 -6.23 -8.11 -6.75
CA ALA A 20 -7.13 -7.08 -6.27
C ALA A 20 -7.07 -5.84 -7.16
N LEU A 21 -5.87 -5.37 -7.49
CA LEU A 21 -5.67 -4.28 -8.43
C LEU A 21 -6.26 -4.63 -9.80
N LEU A 22 -5.96 -5.84 -10.30
CA LEU A 22 -6.62 -6.70 -11.31
C LEU A 22 -8.12 -6.47 -11.53
N LYS A 23 -8.87 -6.27 -10.45
CA LYS A 23 -10.33 -6.20 -10.47
C LYS A 23 -10.87 -4.82 -10.11
N LEU A 24 -10.04 -3.97 -9.50
CA LEU A 24 -10.43 -2.62 -9.11
C LEU A 24 -10.43 -1.69 -10.33
N ASP A 25 -11.51 -0.92 -10.49
CA ASP A 25 -11.57 0.13 -11.50
C ASP A 25 -10.84 1.38 -11.01
N TRP A 26 -9.77 1.74 -11.71
CA TRP A 26 -8.99 2.96 -11.47
C TRP A 26 -8.36 3.44 -12.77
N SER A 27 -8.12 4.74 -12.87
CA SER A 27 -7.44 5.37 -14.00
C SER A 27 -6.69 6.62 -13.53
N GLY A 28 -5.70 7.07 -14.31
CA GLY A 28 -4.87 8.21 -13.96
C GLY A 28 -3.59 7.79 -13.23
N LEU A 29 -3.33 8.39 -12.06
CA LEU A 29 -2.08 8.24 -11.32
C LEU A 29 -2.21 7.22 -10.18
N ALA A 30 -1.42 6.16 -10.24
CA ALA A 30 -1.26 5.20 -9.15
C ALA A 30 0.03 5.47 -8.36
N VAL A 31 0.03 5.08 -7.08
CA VAL A 31 1.21 5.09 -6.22
C VAL A 31 1.45 3.67 -5.71
N ASP A 32 2.65 3.14 -5.91
CA ASP A 32 3.12 1.86 -5.36
C ASP A 32 4.07 2.17 -4.19
N VAL A 33 3.63 1.91 -2.96
CA VAL A 33 4.38 2.20 -1.73
C VAL A 33 5.06 0.94 -1.23
N GLY A 34 6.39 0.98 -1.11
CA GLY A 34 7.22 -0.21 -0.87
C GLY A 34 7.37 -1.02 -2.15
N CYS A 35 7.79 -0.38 -3.25
CA CYS A 35 7.77 -1.00 -4.58
C CYS A 35 8.67 -2.24 -4.70
N GLY A 36 9.69 -2.39 -3.85
CA GLY A 36 10.47 -3.61 -3.71
C GLY A 36 11.02 -4.13 -5.04
N GLY A 37 10.66 -5.37 -5.39
CA GLY A 37 11.04 -6.00 -6.65
C GLY A 37 10.38 -5.40 -7.91
N GLY A 38 9.42 -4.48 -7.78
CA GLY A 38 8.78 -3.76 -8.88
C GLY A 38 7.64 -4.50 -9.58
N TYR A 39 7.11 -5.57 -8.99
CA TYR A 39 6.03 -6.38 -9.59
C TYR A 39 4.72 -5.61 -9.65
N ILE A 40 4.31 -4.99 -8.53
CA ILE A 40 3.08 -4.19 -8.45
C ILE A 40 3.19 -2.94 -9.34
N THR A 41 4.32 -2.25 -9.30
CA THR A 41 4.63 -1.15 -10.23
C THR A 41 4.41 -1.56 -11.69
N LEU A 42 4.92 -2.72 -12.11
CA LEU A 42 4.75 -3.21 -13.47
C LEU A 42 3.27 -3.52 -13.79
N THR A 43 2.53 -4.12 -12.87
CA THR A 43 1.08 -4.38 -13.00
C THR A 43 0.31 -3.07 -13.19
N LEU A 44 0.61 -2.05 -12.39
CA LEU A 44 -0.02 -0.73 -12.50
C LEU A 44 0.30 -0.06 -13.86
N LEU A 45 1.57 -0.14 -14.31
CA LEU A 45 1.97 0.38 -15.62
C LEU A 45 1.30 -0.34 -16.78
N LYS A 46 1.07 -1.66 -16.70
CA LYS A 46 0.37 -2.43 -17.76
C LYS A 46 -1.09 -2.01 -17.93
N ARG A 47 -1.71 -1.41 -16.91
CA ARG A 47 -3.07 -0.89 -16.97
C ARG A 47 -3.21 0.48 -17.64
N GLY A 48 -2.10 1.08 -18.05
CA GLY A 48 -2.10 2.32 -18.83
C GLY A 48 -1.99 3.62 -18.03
N GLY A 49 -1.97 3.56 -16.69
CA GLY A 49 -1.79 4.75 -15.83
C GLY A 49 -0.35 5.29 -15.76
N GLU A 50 -0.21 6.48 -15.19
CA GLU A 50 1.06 6.97 -14.64
C GLU A 50 1.29 6.33 -13.26
N VAL A 51 2.53 6.04 -12.90
CA VAL A 51 2.87 5.38 -11.64
C VAL A 51 3.96 6.14 -10.91
N VAL A 52 3.75 6.42 -9.63
CA VAL A 52 4.82 6.77 -8.69
C VAL A 52 5.18 5.52 -7.88
N ALA A 53 6.39 5.01 -8.06
CA ALA A 53 6.93 3.95 -7.23
C ALA A 53 7.78 4.55 -6.11
N ILE A 54 7.52 4.17 -4.87
CA ILE A 54 8.20 4.67 -3.69
C ILE A 54 8.78 3.52 -2.91
N ASP A 55 10.02 3.65 -2.46
CA ASP A 55 10.64 2.75 -1.50
C ASP A 55 11.63 3.51 -0.61
N VAL A 56 11.92 2.99 0.58
CA VAL A 56 13.00 3.52 1.41
C VAL A 56 14.37 3.05 0.92
N SER A 57 14.42 1.94 0.19
CA SER A 57 15.64 1.33 -0.34
C SER A 57 15.98 1.88 -1.72
N GLU A 58 17.19 2.41 -1.87
CA GLU A 58 17.73 2.78 -3.18
C GLU A 58 17.84 1.58 -4.13
N GLU A 59 18.09 0.38 -3.58
CA GLU A 59 18.25 -0.82 -4.40
C GLU A 59 16.90 -1.29 -4.95
N ALA A 60 15.84 -1.30 -4.13
CA ALA A 60 14.48 -1.56 -4.60
C ALA A 60 14.05 -0.59 -5.70
N ALA A 61 14.38 0.70 -5.54
CA ALA A 61 14.16 1.72 -6.57
C ALA A 61 14.88 1.40 -7.89
N ARG A 62 16.16 0.98 -7.85
CA ARG A 62 16.92 0.57 -9.04
C ARG A 62 16.34 -0.69 -9.70
N VAL A 63 16.00 -1.71 -8.91
CA VAL A 63 15.40 -2.95 -9.42
C VAL A 63 14.06 -2.66 -10.09
N THR A 64 13.21 -1.85 -9.46
CA THR A 64 11.92 -1.44 -10.01
C THR A 64 12.08 -0.66 -11.31
N ALA A 65 13.06 0.25 -11.40
CA ALA A 65 13.39 0.98 -12.62
C ALA A 65 13.76 0.01 -13.77
N GLY A 66 14.65 -0.94 -13.48
CA GLY A 66 15.09 -1.93 -14.45
C GLY A 66 13.95 -2.82 -14.94
N ARG A 67 13.11 -3.32 -14.03
CA ARG A 67 11.94 -4.16 -14.36
C ARG A 67 10.92 -3.44 -15.24
N SER A 68 10.80 -2.13 -15.05
CA SER A 68 9.78 -1.30 -15.72
C SER A 68 10.34 -0.43 -16.85
N ALA A 69 11.57 -0.71 -17.33
CA ALA A 69 12.29 0.12 -18.30
C ALA A 69 11.49 0.40 -19.59
N GLN A 70 10.68 -0.56 -20.06
CA GLN A 70 9.84 -0.42 -21.26
C GLN A 70 8.70 0.60 -21.10
N SER A 71 8.37 0.99 -19.88
CA SER A 71 7.33 1.99 -19.55
C SER A 71 7.88 3.15 -18.72
N ALA A 72 9.19 3.40 -18.78
CA ALA A 72 9.86 4.43 -17.98
C ALA A 72 9.29 5.85 -18.17
N TRP A 73 8.68 6.14 -19.32
CA TRP A 73 8.05 7.42 -19.62
C TRP A 73 6.77 7.71 -18.79
N ARG A 74 6.22 6.71 -18.10
CA ARG A 74 5.07 6.83 -17.17
C ARG A 74 5.45 6.54 -15.71
N LEU A 75 6.72 6.27 -15.45
CA LEU A 75 7.19 5.85 -14.13
C LEU A 75 8.00 6.97 -13.47
N HIS A 76 7.61 7.33 -12.26
CA HIS A 76 8.36 8.21 -11.37
C HIS A 76 8.82 7.40 -10.18
N ILE A 77 10.12 7.43 -9.87
CA ILE A 77 10.69 6.67 -8.75
C ILE A 77 11.18 7.66 -7.70
N ILE A 78 10.78 7.44 -6.45
CA ILE A 78 11.14 8.30 -5.32
C ILE A 78 11.68 7.42 -4.20
N VAL A 79 12.86 7.76 -3.69
CA VAL A 79 13.39 7.11 -2.48
C VAL A 79 12.98 7.95 -1.27
N CYS A 80 11.96 7.50 -0.53
CA CYS A 80 11.48 8.17 0.69
C CYS A 80 10.66 7.23 1.58
N ASP A 81 10.39 7.66 2.81
CA ASP A 81 9.52 6.94 3.74
C ASP A 81 8.02 7.19 3.43
N GLY A 82 7.33 6.10 3.07
CA GLY A 82 5.90 6.09 2.81
C GLY A 82 5.48 7.12 1.76
N LEU A 83 4.56 8.01 2.11
CA LEU A 83 4.03 9.06 1.24
C LEU A 83 4.64 10.45 1.54
N ALA A 84 5.69 10.54 2.35
CA ALA A 84 6.21 11.81 2.88
C ALA A 84 6.65 12.82 1.80
N ALA A 85 7.08 12.34 0.63
CA ALA A 85 7.49 13.19 -0.49
C ALA A 85 6.31 13.64 -1.39
N LEU A 86 5.11 13.11 -1.18
CA LEU A 86 3.95 13.40 -2.03
C LEU A 86 3.01 14.43 -1.41
N ARG A 87 2.39 15.23 -2.28
CA ARG A 87 1.31 16.13 -1.89
C ARG A 87 -0.04 15.49 -2.21
N PRO A 88 -1.05 15.60 -1.33
CA PRO A 88 -2.39 15.07 -1.54
C PRO A 88 -3.16 15.92 -2.57
N THR A 89 -2.79 15.75 -3.84
CA THR A 89 -3.52 16.31 -4.98
C THR A 89 -4.67 15.38 -5.36
N GLY A 90 -5.73 15.91 -5.97
CA GLY A 90 -6.83 15.08 -6.50
C GLY A 90 -6.48 14.27 -7.75
N ARG A 91 -5.18 14.11 -8.06
CA ARG A 91 -4.71 13.32 -9.22
C ARG A 91 -4.48 11.85 -8.89
N VAL A 92 -4.15 11.53 -7.64
CA VAL A 92 -3.90 10.14 -7.21
C VAL A 92 -5.23 9.39 -7.15
N SER A 93 -5.35 8.34 -7.95
CA SER A 93 -6.55 7.51 -7.98
C SER A 93 -6.47 6.32 -7.03
N VAL A 94 -5.28 5.70 -6.94
CA VAL A 94 -5.04 4.52 -6.12
C VAL A 94 -3.64 4.55 -5.51
N ILE A 95 -3.54 4.15 -4.26
CA ILE A 95 -2.31 3.88 -3.53
C ILE A 95 -2.34 2.37 -3.25
N ALA A 96 -1.32 1.64 -3.67
CA ALA A 96 -1.15 0.22 -3.43
C ALA A 96 0.02 0.00 -2.48
N CYS A 97 -0.12 -0.91 -1.52
CA CYS A 97 0.95 -1.25 -0.61
C CYS A 97 0.85 -2.70 -0.14
N ASN A 98 1.97 -3.41 -0.27
CA ASN A 98 2.24 -4.63 0.48
C ASN A 98 3.29 -4.32 1.55
N PRO A 99 2.88 -4.00 2.79
CA PRO A 99 3.79 -3.55 3.83
C PRO A 99 4.58 -4.72 4.43
N PRO A 100 5.72 -4.47 5.10
CA PRO A 100 6.26 -5.44 6.02
C PRO A 100 5.28 -5.62 7.19
N TYR A 101 4.78 -6.84 7.40
CA TYR A 101 3.68 -7.13 8.33
C TYR A 101 4.03 -8.14 9.43
N LEU A 102 5.25 -8.69 9.45
CA LEU A 102 5.66 -9.67 10.44
C LEU A 102 6.09 -8.98 11.75
N PRO A 103 5.57 -9.39 12.91
CA PRO A 103 6.05 -8.89 14.19
C PRO A 103 7.52 -9.24 14.44
N ALA A 104 8.33 -8.23 14.77
CA ALA A 104 9.74 -8.37 15.14
C ALA A 104 10.16 -7.24 16.10
N GLU A 105 10.73 -7.59 17.26
CA GLU A 105 11.29 -6.59 18.19
C GLU A 105 12.55 -5.93 17.63
N GLU A 106 13.41 -6.73 16.98
CA GLU A 106 14.59 -6.27 16.25
C GLU A 106 14.49 -6.76 14.80
N PRO A 107 14.30 -5.87 13.81
CA PRO A 107 14.20 -6.26 12.40
C PRO A 107 15.48 -6.94 11.91
N ALA A 108 15.35 -8.15 11.38
CA ALA A 108 16.39 -8.89 10.69
C ALA A 108 16.29 -8.72 9.16
N ASP A 109 15.06 -8.63 8.65
CA ASP A 109 14.74 -8.40 7.25
C ASP A 109 13.68 -7.29 7.11
N ARG A 110 14.13 -6.11 6.67
CA ARG A 110 13.28 -4.92 6.55
C ARG A 110 12.19 -5.04 5.49
N ALA A 111 12.29 -6.01 4.59
CA ALA A 111 11.25 -6.24 3.58
C ALA A 111 9.99 -6.86 4.16
N VAL A 112 10.09 -7.57 5.30
CA VAL A 112 8.98 -8.33 5.88
C VAL A 112 8.71 -8.01 7.35
N ASP A 113 9.71 -7.53 8.09
CA ASP A 113 9.60 -7.21 9.52
C ASP A 113 8.94 -5.85 9.74
N GLY A 114 7.70 -5.86 10.22
CA GLY A 114 6.83 -4.70 10.35
C GLY A 114 6.93 -3.94 11.68
N GLY A 115 7.90 -4.28 12.53
CA GLY A 115 8.04 -3.74 13.90
C GLY A 115 7.42 -4.66 14.97
N PRO A 116 7.39 -4.25 16.24
CA PRO A 116 6.99 -5.12 17.35
C PRO A 116 5.62 -5.79 17.20
N SER A 117 4.67 -5.11 16.55
CA SER A 117 3.33 -5.64 16.29
C SER A 117 3.09 -6.06 14.84
N GLY A 118 4.01 -5.73 13.92
CA GLY A 118 3.84 -5.92 12.49
C GLY A 118 2.86 -4.94 11.85
N ALA A 119 2.35 -3.95 12.60
CA ALA A 119 1.35 -3.01 12.11
C ALA A 119 1.88 -1.57 11.99
N GLU A 120 3.06 -1.28 12.55
CA GLU A 120 3.61 0.06 12.72
C GLU A 120 3.65 0.84 11.40
N PHE A 121 4.17 0.21 10.34
CA PHE A 121 4.21 0.84 9.02
C PHE A 121 2.80 1.10 8.46
N SER A 122 1.89 0.13 8.56
CA SER A 122 0.51 0.25 8.09
C SER A 122 -0.24 1.37 8.81
N LEU A 123 -0.03 1.53 10.13
CA LEU A 123 -0.62 2.61 10.93
C LEU A 123 -0.11 3.98 10.47
N GLN A 124 1.20 4.11 10.24
CA GLN A 124 1.80 5.31 9.68
C GLN A 124 1.24 5.61 8.28
N LEU A 125 1.17 4.61 7.40
CA LEU A 125 0.67 4.76 6.05
C LEU A 125 -0.79 5.20 6.02
N ILE A 126 -1.66 4.63 6.87
CA ILE A 126 -3.07 5.05 7.00
C ILE A 126 -3.17 6.54 7.34
N SER A 127 -2.36 7.01 8.30
CA SER A 127 -2.33 8.43 8.67
C SER A 127 -1.89 9.32 7.50
N GLN A 128 -0.83 8.92 6.78
CA GLN A 128 -0.32 9.66 5.63
C GLN A 128 -1.28 9.63 4.43
N ALA A 129 -1.98 8.51 4.21
CA ALA A 129 -2.88 8.31 3.09
C ALA A 129 -4.21 9.06 3.27
N ARG A 130 -4.67 9.28 4.51
CA ARG A 130 -5.94 9.98 4.81
C ARG A 130 -6.21 11.23 3.94
N PRO A 131 -5.31 12.24 3.84
CA PRO A 131 -5.57 13.42 3.02
C PRO A 131 -5.67 13.13 1.51
N PHE A 132 -5.06 12.05 1.00
CA PHE A 132 -5.24 11.59 -0.38
C PHE A 132 -6.64 10.98 -0.56
N LEU A 133 -7.08 10.16 0.40
CA LEU A 133 -8.41 9.54 0.39
C LEU A 133 -9.51 10.61 0.51
N GLU A 134 -9.28 11.70 1.23
CA GLU A 134 -10.17 12.86 1.28
C GLU A 134 -10.37 13.54 -0.08
N LYS A 135 -9.40 13.38 -1.00
CA LYS A 135 -9.43 13.89 -2.38
C LYS A 135 -9.91 12.86 -3.41
N GLY A 136 -10.36 11.69 -2.97
CA GLY A 136 -10.93 10.66 -3.84
C GLY A 136 -9.98 9.51 -4.20
N ALA A 137 -8.76 9.49 -3.66
CA ALA A 137 -7.89 8.33 -3.78
C ALA A 137 -8.46 7.12 -3.01
N ARG A 138 -8.01 5.93 -3.39
CA ARG A 138 -8.29 4.67 -2.68
C ARG A 138 -6.98 4.06 -2.23
N LEU A 139 -6.94 3.45 -1.05
CA LEU A 139 -5.78 2.66 -0.61
C LEU A 139 -6.11 1.18 -0.76
N VAL A 140 -5.21 0.40 -1.35
CA VAL A 140 -5.27 -1.06 -1.42
C VAL A 140 -4.10 -1.59 -0.61
N LEU A 141 -4.40 -2.26 0.50
CA LEU A 141 -3.42 -2.61 1.53
C LEU A 141 -3.47 -4.11 1.83
N ILE A 142 -2.31 -4.76 1.83
CA ILE A 142 -2.15 -6.12 2.35
C ILE A 142 -1.96 -6.09 3.87
N THR A 143 -2.59 -7.05 4.54
CA THR A 143 -2.38 -7.37 5.95
C THR A 143 -2.23 -8.89 6.12
N SER A 144 -1.68 -9.30 7.26
CA SER A 144 -1.58 -10.70 7.67
C SER A 144 -2.20 -10.88 9.05
N SER A 145 -2.87 -12.01 9.26
CA SER A 145 -3.37 -12.45 10.56
C SER A 145 -2.26 -12.67 11.62
N ARG A 146 -0.98 -12.62 11.21
CA ARG A 146 0.18 -12.68 12.13
C ARG A 146 0.49 -11.32 12.75
N GLY A 147 0.13 -10.22 12.09
CA GLY A 147 0.26 -8.87 12.62
C GLY A 147 -0.99 -8.42 13.39
N ARG A 148 -0.97 -7.19 13.90
CA ARG A 148 -2.13 -6.56 14.55
C ARG A 148 -3.11 -5.96 13.54
N GLU A 149 -3.74 -6.82 12.75
CA GLU A 149 -4.78 -6.43 11.78
C GLU A 149 -5.94 -5.68 12.43
N ASP A 150 -6.33 -6.08 13.64
CA ASP A 150 -7.33 -5.39 14.46
C ASP A 150 -6.98 -3.90 14.68
N ALA A 151 -5.71 -3.60 14.98
CA ALA A 151 -5.24 -2.25 15.16
C ALA A 151 -5.24 -1.44 13.85
N ILE A 152 -4.96 -2.09 12.71
CA ILE A 152 -5.02 -1.46 11.38
C ILE A 152 -6.46 -1.06 11.05
N LEU A 153 -7.44 -1.94 11.34
CA LEU A 153 -8.85 -1.64 11.14
C LEU A 153 -9.33 -0.52 12.07
N GLU A 154 -8.96 -0.56 13.35
CA GLU A 154 -9.26 0.50 14.31
C GLU A 154 -8.68 1.85 13.85
N ALA A 155 -7.44 1.87 13.34
CA ALA A 155 -6.82 3.06 12.80
C ALA A 155 -7.57 3.60 11.57
N CYS A 156 -8.11 2.74 10.72
CA CYS A 156 -8.99 3.18 9.63
C CYS A 156 -10.23 3.89 10.20
N GLU A 157 -10.90 3.31 11.20
CA GLU A 157 -12.09 3.91 11.81
C GLU A 157 -11.80 5.27 12.46
N ASN A 158 -10.71 5.35 13.23
CA ASN A 158 -10.26 6.56 13.91
C ASN A 158 -9.89 7.69 12.93
N ASN A 159 -9.55 7.34 11.68
CA ASN A 159 -9.28 8.29 10.60
C ASN A 159 -10.50 8.58 9.71
N CYS A 160 -11.71 8.19 10.14
CA CYS A 160 -12.95 8.30 9.36
C CYS A 160 -12.88 7.57 8.00
N LEU A 161 -12.16 6.46 7.96
CA LEU A 161 -12.03 5.59 6.80
C LEU A 161 -12.87 4.32 6.99
N ARG A 162 -13.21 3.67 5.89
CA ARG A 162 -13.81 2.33 5.87
C ARG A 162 -12.86 1.39 5.15
N ALA A 163 -12.69 0.18 5.68
CA ALA A 163 -11.92 -0.88 5.06
C ALA A 163 -12.88 -2.01 4.63
N GLU A 164 -12.78 -2.41 3.37
CA GLU A 164 -13.58 -3.47 2.76
C GLU A 164 -12.63 -4.57 2.25
N VAL A 165 -12.93 -5.84 2.49
CA VAL A 165 -12.07 -6.93 1.99
C VAL A 165 -12.28 -7.09 0.48
N LEU A 166 -11.20 -6.96 -0.31
CA LEU A 166 -11.18 -7.26 -1.74
C LEU A 166 -10.85 -8.73 -2.04
N GLY A 167 -10.14 -9.39 -1.13
CA GLY A 167 -9.79 -10.80 -1.23
C GLY A 167 -9.01 -11.27 -0.01
N SER A 168 -8.96 -12.58 0.20
CA SER A 168 -8.11 -13.21 1.20
C SER A 168 -7.42 -14.44 0.63
N ARG A 169 -6.32 -14.83 1.27
CA ARG A 169 -5.60 -16.06 0.95
C ARG A 169 -5.14 -16.74 2.21
N ARG A 170 -5.63 -17.96 2.44
CA ARG A 170 -5.22 -18.78 3.57
C ARG A 170 -3.96 -19.57 3.23
N LEU A 171 -2.93 -19.40 4.06
CA LEU A 171 -1.68 -20.14 4.05
C LEU A 171 -1.65 -21.08 5.28
N PHE A 172 -0.58 -21.87 5.41
CA PHE A 172 -0.50 -22.89 6.48
C PHE A 172 -0.56 -22.31 7.90
N PHE A 173 0.03 -21.13 8.12
CA PHE A 173 0.16 -20.51 9.45
C PHE A 173 -0.37 -19.07 9.51
N GLU A 174 -0.94 -18.56 8.41
CA GLU A 174 -1.48 -17.21 8.33
C GLU A 174 -2.60 -17.11 7.32
N GLU A 175 -3.42 -16.07 7.46
CA GLU A 175 -4.34 -15.61 6.44
C GLU A 175 -3.93 -14.20 6.03
N LEU A 176 -3.77 -14.01 4.73
CA LEU A 176 -3.52 -12.71 4.12
C LEU A 176 -4.85 -12.09 3.73
N HIS A 177 -5.03 -10.80 4.01
CA HIS A 177 -6.18 -10.03 3.54
C HIS A 177 -5.70 -8.87 2.68
N CYS A 178 -6.45 -8.60 1.60
CA CYS A 178 -6.30 -7.39 0.82
C CYS A 178 -7.50 -6.49 1.08
N TYR A 179 -7.27 -5.32 1.65
CA TYR A 179 -8.30 -4.34 1.97
C TYR A 179 -8.33 -3.21 0.94
N LEU A 180 -9.54 -2.79 0.56
CA LEU A 180 -9.83 -1.50 -0.02
C LEU A 180 -10.20 -0.52 1.09
N VAL A 181 -9.38 0.50 1.28
CA VAL A 181 -9.59 1.57 2.25
C VAL A 181 -10.06 2.84 1.54
N LEU A 182 -11.19 3.37 1.98
CA LEU A 182 -11.89 4.51 1.39
C LEU A 182 -12.24 5.51 2.49
N ARG A 183 -12.44 6.78 2.12
CA ARG A 183 -13.09 7.75 2.99
C ARG A 183 -14.51 7.28 3.34
N ARG A 184 -14.94 7.40 4.61
CA ARG A 184 -16.37 7.26 4.93
C ARG A 184 -17.14 8.45 4.35
N ASP A 185 -18.21 8.16 3.63
CA ASP A 185 -19.17 9.18 3.23
C ASP A 185 -19.82 9.75 4.49
N THR A 186 -19.43 10.96 4.88
CA THR A 186 -20.22 11.74 5.81
C THR A 186 -21.48 12.13 5.06
N ARG A 187 -22.58 11.38 5.21
CA ARG A 187 -23.90 11.89 4.81
C ARG A 187 -24.04 13.28 5.43
N SER A 188 -24.18 14.29 4.59
CA SER A 188 -24.60 15.63 4.98
C SER A 188 -25.81 15.47 5.89
N GLY A 189 -25.67 15.97 7.13
CA GLY A 189 -26.77 16.03 8.07
C GLY A 189 -28.00 16.62 7.38
N GLN A 190 -29.14 16.01 7.66
CA GLN A 190 -30.45 16.44 7.19
C GLN A 190 -30.58 17.96 7.32
N VAL A 191 -31.03 18.58 6.23
CA VAL A 191 -31.76 19.85 6.27
C VAL A 191 -32.90 19.64 7.28
N GLY A 192 -32.75 20.21 8.47
CA GLY A 192 -33.85 20.37 9.39
C GLY A 192 -34.66 21.55 8.91
N ASP A 193 -35.89 21.28 8.48
CA ASP A 193 -36.89 22.29 8.16
C ASP A 193 -37.05 23.29 9.32
N LEU A 194 -36.99 24.58 8.99
CA LEU A 194 -37.60 25.68 9.74
C LEU A 194 -38.50 26.45 8.76
#